data_AF-A0A842UAT5-F1
#
_entry.id   AF-A0A842UAT5-F1
#
_cell.length_a   1.000
_cell.length_b   1.000
_cell.length_c   1.000
_cell.angle_alpha   90.00
_cell.angle_beta   90.00
_cell.angle_gamma   90.00
#
_symmetry.space_group_name_H-M   'P 1'
#
loop_
_entity.id
_entity.type
_entity.pdbx_description
1 polymer ?
#
loop_
_entity_poly.entity_id
_entity_poly.type
_entity_poly.pdbx_seq_one_letter_code
_entity_poly.pdbx_strand_id
1 'polypeptide(L)'
;MQNIKAKKESMIRLAGMVIILLGLLLSIVLDFFINNPAFYIMLLMIIIPWFVVIILMKLEIDIIVDKSLIWFIVLIVYTLIMSFIGILLYQQGTYALIFISTAISNILLILSWHYALSIFKKKKIVFISGAAGYCVLTFLFRLIPLITHIFWLIAIAPLGLVVLGVILIMFAELRMKKKGLLNWI
;
A
#
# COMPACT_ATOMS: atom_id res chain seq x y z
N MET A 1 10.30 14.49 -31.32
CA MET A 1 11.22 14.09 -30.22
C MET A 1 10.63 14.21 -28.80
N GLN A 2 9.69 15.12 -28.51
CA GLN A 2 9.09 15.23 -27.16
C GLN A 2 8.33 13.96 -26.72
N ASN A 3 7.62 13.29 -27.65
CA ASN A 3 6.90 12.04 -27.39
C ASN A 3 7.81 10.91 -26.87
N ILE A 4 9.04 10.80 -27.39
CA ILE A 4 10.00 9.76 -26.99
C ILE A 4 10.56 10.04 -25.57
N LYS A 5 10.82 11.32 -25.25
CA LYS A 5 11.32 11.72 -23.92
C LYS A 5 10.27 11.55 -22.83
N ALA A 6 8.98 11.79 -23.13
CA ALA A 6 7.88 11.53 -22.20
C ALA A 6 7.66 10.03 -21.97
N LYS A 7 7.78 9.20 -23.01
CA LYS A 7 7.62 7.74 -22.92
C LYS A 7 8.59 7.11 -21.92
N LYS A 8 9.87 7.50 -21.94
CA LYS A 8 10.88 6.94 -21.03
C LYS A 8 10.58 7.23 -19.56
N GLU A 9 10.26 8.48 -19.21
CA GLU A 9 9.97 8.85 -17.82
C GLU A 9 8.64 8.23 -17.34
N SER A 10 7.63 8.14 -18.23
CA SER A 10 6.38 7.46 -17.93
C SER A 10 6.58 5.96 -17.65
N MET A 11 7.47 5.29 -18.39
CA MET A 11 7.83 3.89 -18.14
C MET A 11 8.52 3.71 -16.78
N ILE A 12 9.37 4.66 -16.36
CA ILE A 12 10.00 4.63 -15.02
C ILE A 12 8.95 4.77 -13.92
N ARG A 13 7.94 5.63 -14.09
CA ARG A 13 6.82 5.75 -13.14
C ARG A 13 6.04 4.44 -13.03
N LEU A 14 5.77 3.80 -14.16
CA LEU A 14 5.07 2.51 -14.20
C LEU A 14 5.90 1.40 -13.55
N ALA A 15 7.21 1.34 -13.82
CA ALA A 15 8.11 0.40 -13.15
C ALA A 15 8.10 0.60 -11.64
N GLY A 16 8.15 1.85 -11.15
CA GLY A 16 8.04 2.15 -9.72
C GLY A 16 6.71 1.68 -9.11
N MET A 17 5.58 1.87 -9.82
CA MET A 17 4.28 1.35 -9.37
C MET A 17 4.27 -0.18 -9.27
N VAL A 18 4.86 -0.89 -10.24
CA VAL A 18 4.96 -2.36 -10.21
C VAL A 18 5.87 -2.82 -9.06
N ILE A 19 6.97 -2.11 -8.80
CA ILE A 19 7.86 -2.42 -7.67
C ILE A 19 7.12 -2.26 -6.32
N ILE A 20 6.30 -1.21 -6.16
CA ILE A 20 5.45 -1.04 -4.96
C ILE A 20 4.47 -2.22 -4.84
N LEU A 21 3.86 -2.66 -5.94
CA LEU A 21 2.96 -3.81 -5.94
C LEU A 21 3.66 -5.09 -5.48
N LEU A 22 4.88 -5.34 -5.97
CA LEU A 22 5.69 -6.49 -5.55
C LEU A 22 6.03 -6.40 -4.05
N GLY A 23 6.38 -5.21 -3.57
CA GLY A 23 6.60 -4.96 -2.14
C GLY A 23 5.35 -5.25 -1.29
N LEU A 24 4.17 -4.86 -1.79
CA LEU A 24 2.88 -5.16 -1.15
C LEU A 24 2.56 -6.65 -1.11
N LEU A 25 2.73 -7.36 -2.22
CA LEU A 25 2.47 -8.81 -2.26
C LEU A 25 3.44 -9.56 -1.34
N LEU A 26 4.72 -9.20 -1.38
CA LEU A 26 5.72 -9.77 -0.49
C LEU A 26 5.40 -9.47 0.98
N SER A 27 4.95 -8.26 1.28
CA SER A 27 4.47 -7.86 2.61
C SER A 27 3.36 -8.80 3.10
N ILE A 28 2.32 -9.03 2.30
CA ILE A 28 1.21 -9.91 2.68
C ILE A 28 1.66 -11.36 2.87
N VAL A 29 2.62 -11.85 2.07
CA VAL A 29 3.17 -13.20 2.25
C VAL A 29 3.96 -13.30 3.55
N LEU A 30 4.80 -12.30 3.85
CA LEU A 30 5.62 -12.30 5.06
C LEU A 30 4.79 -12.12 6.35
N ASP A 31 3.62 -11.51 6.26
CA ASP A 31 2.69 -11.37 7.40
C ASP A 31 2.19 -12.71 7.94
N PHE A 32 2.26 -13.78 7.15
CA PHE A 32 1.97 -15.14 7.60
C PHE A 32 2.92 -15.60 8.71
N PHE A 33 4.18 -15.17 8.68
CA PHE A 33 5.19 -15.62 9.65
C PHE A 33 5.17 -14.83 10.96
N ILE A 34 4.56 -13.65 10.98
CA ILE A 34 4.42 -12.82 12.18
C ILE A 34 3.13 -13.15 12.93
N ASN A 35 2.07 -13.43 12.18
CA ASN A 35 0.73 -13.62 12.72
C ASN A 35 0.42 -15.09 12.90
N ASN A 36 -0.34 -15.42 13.96
CA ASN A 36 -0.95 -16.74 14.07
C ASN A 36 -1.83 -17.02 12.82
N PRO A 37 -1.93 -18.27 12.34
CA PRO A 37 -2.79 -18.63 11.20
C PRO A 37 -4.21 -18.02 11.26
N ALA A 38 -4.83 -17.97 12.43
CA ALA A 38 -6.16 -17.36 12.59
C ALA A 38 -6.15 -15.84 12.32
N PHE A 39 -5.15 -15.12 12.84
CA PHE A 39 -4.97 -13.69 12.57
C PHE A 39 -4.65 -13.41 11.11
N TYR A 40 -3.84 -14.29 10.50
CA TYR A 40 -3.52 -14.16 9.09
C TYR A 40 -4.77 -14.27 8.21
N ILE A 41 -5.66 -15.23 8.51
CA ILE A 41 -6.94 -15.37 7.80
C ILE A 41 -7.79 -14.11 7.98
N MET A 42 -7.93 -13.58 9.20
CA MET A 42 -8.69 -12.33 9.42
C MET A 42 -8.06 -11.13 8.69
N LEU A 43 -6.73 -11.06 8.67
CA LEU A 43 -6.00 -10.03 7.94
C LEU A 43 -6.26 -10.12 6.43
N LEU A 44 -6.25 -11.33 5.86
CA LEU A 44 -6.63 -11.55 4.46
C LEU A 44 -8.08 -11.14 4.19
N MET A 45 -9.01 -11.46 5.09
CA MET A 45 -10.41 -11.03 4.98
C MET A 45 -10.57 -9.51 4.99
N ILE A 46 -9.64 -8.77 5.59
CA ILE A 46 -9.58 -7.30 5.52
C ILE A 46 -8.95 -6.85 4.20
N ILE A 47 -7.78 -7.39 3.86
CA ILE A 47 -6.96 -6.90 2.74
C ILE A 47 -7.59 -7.21 1.38
N ILE A 48 -8.17 -8.39 1.20
CA ILE A 48 -8.72 -8.82 -0.10
C ILE A 48 -9.83 -7.88 -0.59
N PRO A 49 -10.86 -7.54 0.22
CA PRO A 49 -11.89 -6.57 -0.20
C PRO A 49 -11.32 -5.21 -0.61
N TRP A 50 -10.35 -4.68 0.15
CA TRP A 50 -9.66 -3.43 -0.21
C TRP A 50 -8.96 -3.54 -1.55
N PHE A 51 -8.23 -4.63 -1.77
CA PHE A 51 -7.48 -4.86 -2.99
C PHE A 51 -8.40 -5.01 -4.20
N VAL A 52 -9.50 -5.76 -4.05
CA VAL A 52 -10.52 -5.94 -5.10
C VAL A 52 -11.12 -4.59 -5.50
N VAL A 53 -11.64 -3.81 -4.54
CA VAL A 53 -12.25 -2.51 -4.85
C VAL A 53 -11.26 -1.57 -5.55
N ILE A 54 -10.00 -1.55 -5.11
CA ILE A 54 -8.96 -0.70 -5.70
C ILE A 54 -8.58 -1.13 -7.12
N ILE A 55 -8.54 -2.44 -7.41
CA ILE A 55 -8.35 -2.95 -8.78
C ILE A 55 -9.52 -2.53 -9.65
N LEU A 56 -10.76 -2.72 -9.18
CA LEU A 56 -11.95 -2.38 -9.94
C LEU A 56 -12.03 -0.87 -10.23
N MET A 57 -11.57 -0.02 -9.29
CA MET A 57 -11.38 1.41 -9.53
C MET A 57 -10.30 1.72 -10.57
N LYS A 58 -9.17 0.98 -10.56
CA LYS A 58 -8.11 1.13 -11.58
C LYS A 58 -8.54 0.65 -12.97
N LEU A 59 -9.50 -0.29 -13.04
CA LEU A 59 -10.11 -0.76 -14.28
C LEU A 59 -11.25 0.14 -14.77
N GLU A 60 -11.52 1.24 -14.06
CA GLU A 60 -12.53 2.25 -14.43
C GLU A 60 -13.94 1.66 -14.63
N ILE A 61 -14.35 0.68 -13.82
CA ILE A 61 -15.71 0.14 -13.87
C ILE A 61 -16.70 1.20 -13.38
N ASP A 62 -17.59 1.65 -14.27
CA ASP A 62 -18.53 2.77 -14.07
C ASP A 62 -19.21 2.77 -12.69
N ILE A 63 -19.83 1.65 -12.32
CA ILE A 63 -20.58 1.50 -11.05
C ILE A 63 -19.71 1.82 -9.82
N ILE A 64 -18.43 1.49 -9.88
CA ILE A 64 -17.49 1.61 -8.75
C ILE A 64 -16.84 2.99 -8.74
N VAL A 65 -16.54 3.55 -9.91
CA VAL A 65 -15.99 4.91 -10.04
C VAL A 65 -17.02 5.94 -9.57
N ASP A 66 -18.26 5.83 -10.04
CA ASP A 66 -19.35 6.77 -9.74
C ASP A 66 -19.69 6.79 -8.25
N LYS A 67 -19.66 5.63 -7.59
CA LYS A 67 -19.99 5.46 -6.18
C LYS A 67 -18.76 5.22 -5.29
N SER A 68 -17.59 5.67 -5.73
CA SER A 68 -16.30 5.38 -5.08
C SER A 68 -16.28 5.75 -3.59
N LEU A 69 -16.84 6.89 -3.20
CA LEU A 69 -16.96 7.32 -1.80
C LEU A 69 -17.79 6.33 -0.95
N ILE A 70 -18.91 5.85 -1.48
CA ILE A 70 -19.78 4.90 -0.78
C ILE A 70 -19.02 3.59 -0.54
N TRP A 71 -18.33 3.08 -1.57
CA TRP A 71 -17.51 1.88 -1.44
C TRP A 71 -16.37 2.03 -0.42
N PHE A 72 -15.71 3.20 -0.36
CA PHE A 72 -14.72 3.47 0.68
C PHE A 72 -15.33 3.48 2.09
N ILE A 73 -16.50 4.09 2.28
CA ILE A 73 -17.18 4.11 3.58
C ILE A 73 -17.55 2.68 4.00
N VAL A 74 -18.11 1.89 3.08
CA VAL A 74 -18.45 0.48 3.34
C VAL A 74 -17.21 -0.30 3.75
N LEU A 75 -16.07 -0.12 3.06
CA LEU A 75 -14.82 -0.78 3.41
C LEU A 75 -14.29 -0.34 4.78
N ILE A 76 -14.36 0.95 5.11
CA ILE A 76 -13.93 1.45 6.43
C ILE A 76 -14.78 0.81 7.53
N VAL A 77 -16.10 0.84 7.41
CA VAL A 77 -17.02 0.23 8.38
C VAL A 77 -16.75 -1.28 8.51
N TYR A 78 -16.60 -1.98 7.38
CA TYR A 78 -16.25 -3.39 7.35
C TYR A 78 -14.92 -3.66 8.07
N THR A 79 -13.89 -2.86 7.83
CA THR A 79 -12.60 -3.02 8.53
C THR A 79 -12.70 -2.75 10.02
N LEU A 80 -13.48 -1.75 10.45
CA LEU A 80 -13.68 -1.48 11.88
C LEU A 80 -14.35 -2.67 12.57
N ILE A 81 -15.38 -3.25 11.96
CA ILE A 81 -16.07 -4.44 12.49
C ILE A 81 -15.09 -5.63 12.55
N MET A 82 -14.39 -5.92 11.46
CA MET A 82 -13.44 -7.04 11.42
C MET A 82 -12.28 -6.86 12.40
N SER A 83 -11.78 -5.64 12.55
CA SER A 83 -10.75 -5.32 13.54
C SER A 83 -11.28 -5.49 14.96
N PHE A 84 -12.53 -5.07 15.24
CA PHE A 84 -13.15 -5.27 16.55
C PHE A 84 -13.30 -6.75 16.90
N ILE A 85 -13.78 -7.58 15.95
CA ILE A 85 -13.84 -9.03 16.13
C ILE A 85 -12.44 -9.60 16.39
N GLY A 86 -11.43 -9.15 15.64
CA GLY A 86 -10.05 -9.61 15.81
C GLY A 86 -9.46 -9.28 17.19
N ILE A 87 -9.80 -8.12 17.75
CA ILE A 87 -9.40 -7.73 19.11
C ILE A 87 -10.10 -8.62 20.15
N LEU A 88 -11.40 -8.91 19.98
CA LEU A 88 -12.16 -9.74 20.94
C LEU A 88 -11.67 -11.19 20.99
N LEU A 89 -11.27 -11.75 19.85
CA LEU A 89 -10.81 -13.13 19.77
C LEU A 89 -9.47 -13.36 20.49
N TYR A 90 -8.71 -12.30 20.79
CA TYR A 90 -7.40 -12.42 21.41
C TYR A 90 -7.22 -11.42 22.56
N GLN A 91 -7.25 -11.96 23.78
CA GLN A 91 -7.18 -11.18 25.02
C GLN A 91 -5.78 -10.61 25.32
N GLN A 92 -4.74 -11.00 24.56
CA GLN A 92 -3.38 -10.48 24.74
C GLN A 92 -3.18 -9.17 23.96
N GLY A 93 -3.11 -8.04 24.68
CA GLY A 93 -3.09 -6.69 24.10
C GLY A 93 -1.94 -6.40 23.13
N THR A 94 -0.78 -7.06 23.27
CA THR A 94 0.37 -6.90 22.36
C THR A 94 0.08 -7.42 20.96
N TYR A 95 -0.56 -8.60 20.84
CA TYR A 95 -0.92 -9.19 19.55
C TYR A 95 -2.03 -8.41 18.86
N ALA A 96 -2.98 -7.86 19.61
CA ALA A 96 -4.02 -7.00 19.07
C ALA A 96 -3.44 -5.73 18.40
N LEU A 97 -2.43 -5.11 19.02
CA LEU A 97 -1.77 -3.93 18.48
C LEU A 97 -0.99 -4.24 17.19
N ILE A 98 -0.25 -5.36 17.17
CA ILE A 98 0.47 -5.82 15.98
C ILE A 98 -0.52 -6.09 14.84
N PHE A 99 -1.64 -6.76 15.11
CA PHE A 99 -2.66 -7.03 14.11
C PHE A 99 -3.25 -5.75 13.49
N ILE A 100 -3.69 -4.80 14.33
CA ILE A 100 -4.25 -3.53 13.86
C ILE A 100 -3.22 -2.73 13.05
N SER A 101 -1.98 -2.65 13.53
CA SER A 101 -0.92 -1.93 12.83
C SER A 101 -0.57 -2.58 11.48
N THR A 102 -0.61 -3.92 11.39
CA THR A 102 -0.38 -4.67 10.15
C THR A 102 -1.53 -4.45 9.16
N ALA A 103 -2.78 -4.43 9.63
CA ALA A 103 -3.95 -4.14 8.78
C ALA A 103 -3.89 -2.70 8.24
N ILE A 104 -3.67 -1.71 9.11
CA ILE A 104 -3.58 -0.29 8.71
C ILE A 104 -2.41 -0.06 7.75
N SER A 105 -1.23 -0.60 8.04
CA SER A 105 -0.06 -0.41 7.17
C SER A 105 -0.29 -0.99 5.77
N ASN A 106 -0.87 -2.18 5.65
CA ASN A 106 -1.22 -2.77 4.35
C ASN A 106 -2.29 -1.94 3.61
N ILE A 107 -3.32 -1.44 4.29
CA ILE A 107 -4.34 -0.56 3.67
C ILE A 107 -3.69 0.74 3.15
N LEU A 108 -2.81 1.38 3.94
CA LEU A 108 -2.06 2.55 3.52
C LEU A 108 -1.20 2.27 2.29
N LEU A 109 -0.57 1.10 2.24
CA LEU A 109 0.24 0.70 1.10
C LEU A 109 -0.62 0.48 -0.15
N ILE A 110 -1.80 -0.16 -0.03
CA ILE A 110 -2.76 -0.33 -1.13
C ILE A 110 -3.19 1.04 -1.68
N LEU A 111 -3.55 1.98 -0.79
CA LEU A 111 -3.93 3.34 -1.17
C LEU A 111 -2.78 4.08 -1.87
N SER A 112 -1.55 3.92 -1.37
CA SER A 112 -0.37 4.50 -2.02
C SER A 112 -0.18 3.92 -3.42
N TRP A 113 -0.29 2.61 -3.59
CA TRP A 113 -0.18 1.94 -4.88
C TRP A 113 -1.29 2.39 -5.85
N HIS A 114 -2.51 2.63 -5.35
CA HIS A 114 -3.61 3.16 -6.15
C HIS A 114 -3.24 4.52 -6.76
N TYR A 115 -2.74 5.45 -5.95
CA TYR A 115 -2.42 6.82 -6.36
C TYR A 115 -1.01 7.03 -6.92
N ALA A 116 -0.20 5.97 -7.06
CA ALA A 116 1.19 6.04 -7.52
C ALA A 116 1.39 6.85 -8.81
N LEU A 117 0.51 6.67 -9.80
CA LEU A 117 0.56 7.33 -11.11
C LEU A 117 -0.30 8.59 -11.22
N SER A 118 -1.02 8.98 -10.17
CA SER A 118 -1.91 10.14 -10.22
C SER A 118 -1.13 11.44 -10.49
N ILE A 119 -1.70 12.28 -11.36
CA ILE A 119 -1.17 13.62 -11.69
C ILE A 119 -1.71 14.69 -10.73
N PHE A 120 -2.84 14.41 -10.07
CA PHE A 120 -3.50 15.35 -9.18
C PHE A 120 -2.72 15.60 -7.88
N LYS A 121 -2.51 16.86 -7.52
CA LYS A 121 -1.72 17.24 -6.33
C LYS A 121 -2.24 16.61 -5.03
N LYS A 122 -3.57 16.64 -4.82
CA LYS A 122 -4.20 16.07 -3.61
C LYS A 122 -3.95 14.56 -3.50
N LYS A 123 -4.17 13.81 -4.58
CA LYS A 123 -3.92 12.36 -4.65
C LYS A 123 -2.43 12.02 -4.46
N LYS A 124 -1.53 12.91 -4.91
CA LYS A 124 -0.09 12.73 -4.72
C LYS A 124 0.34 12.87 -3.25
N ILE A 125 -0.29 13.78 -2.51
CA ILE A 125 -0.07 13.90 -1.07
C ILE A 125 -0.47 12.58 -0.39
N VAL A 126 -1.64 12.02 -0.73
CA VAL A 126 -2.11 10.72 -0.21
C VAL A 126 -1.12 9.59 -0.54
N PHE A 127 -0.56 9.57 -1.75
CA PHE A 127 0.48 8.61 -2.13
C PHE A 127 1.70 8.68 -1.21
N ILE A 128 2.26 9.87 -1.02
CA ILE A 128 3.49 10.06 -0.22
C ILE A 128 3.20 9.79 1.26
N SER A 129 2.10 10.32 1.80
CA SER A 129 1.73 10.12 3.21
C SER A 129 1.39 8.66 3.50
N GLY A 130 0.73 7.96 2.57
CA GLY A 130 0.43 6.54 2.68
C GLY A 130 1.69 5.68 2.70
N ALA A 131 2.62 5.92 1.78
CA ALA A 131 3.90 5.22 1.76
C ALA A 131 4.75 5.50 3.01
N ALA A 132 4.79 6.76 3.47
CA ALA A 132 5.49 7.13 4.70
C ALA A 132 4.86 6.45 5.94
N GLY A 133 3.53 6.47 6.03
CA GLY A 133 2.80 5.80 7.11
C GLY A 133 3.03 4.29 7.13
N TYR A 134 3.03 3.64 5.96
CA TYR A 134 3.41 2.22 5.84
C TYR A 134 4.83 1.98 6.35
N CYS A 135 5.82 2.79 5.95
CA CYS A 135 7.20 2.62 6.39
C CYS A 135 7.34 2.79 7.91
N VAL A 136 6.70 3.81 8.50
CA VAL A 136 6.75 4.08 9.95
C VAL A 136 6.12 2.94 10.73
N LEU A 137 4.90 2.51 10.36
CA LEU A 137 4.20 1.42 11.05
C LEU A 137 4.95 0.10 10.92
N THR A 138 5.49 -0.19 9.74
CA THR A 138 6.28 -1.41 9.50
C THR A 138 7.54 -1.40 10.35
N PHE A 139 8.25 -0.27 10.41
CA PHE A 139 9.46 -0.14 11.22
C PHE A 139 9.18 -0.32 12.72
N LEU A 140 8.12 0.31 13.23
CA LEU A 140 7.80 0.29 14.67
C LEU A 140 7.25 -1.05 15.15
N PHE A 141 6.34 -1.67 14.39
CA PHE A 141 5.54 -2.78 14.91
C PHE A 141 5.82 -4.13 14.25
N ARG A 142 6.48 -4.13 13.09
CA ARG A 142 6.51 -5.31 12.22
C ARG A 142 7.92 -5.84 11.97
N LEU A 143 8.90 -4.95 11.88
CA LEU A 143 10.27 -5.30 11.54
C LEU A 143 10.95 -6.19 12.59
N ILE A 144 10.77 -5.88 13.88
CA ILE A 144 11.32 -6.70 14.98
C ILE A 144 10.74 -8.12 14.98
N PRO A 145 9.40 -8.33 15.00
CA PRO A 145 8.82 -9.67 14.89
C PRO A 145 9.23 -10.45 13.63
N LEU A 146 9.44 -9.76 12.50
CA LEU A 146 9.84 -10.42 11.25
C LEU A 146 11.27 -10.95 11.32
N ILE A 147 12.20 -10.16 11.86
CA ILE A 147 13.62 -10.55 12.00
C ILE A 147 13.78 -11.73 12.97
N THR A 148 12.91 -11.85 13.98
CA THR A 148 12.96 -12.99 14.91
C THR A 148 12.53 -14.32 14.28
N HIS A 149 11.72 -14.29 13.23
CA HIS A 149 11.19 -15.50 12.59
C HIS A 149 11.84 -15.83 11.24
N ILE A 150 12.39 -14.83 10.54
CA ILE A 150 12.96 -14.99 9.19
C ILE A 150 14.31 -14.27 9.12
N PHE A 151 15.18 -14.73 8.23
CA PHE A 151 16.42 -14.06 7.89
C PHE A 151 16.19 -12.56 7.58
N TRP A 152 16.99 -11.70 8.23
CA TRP A 152 16.81 -10.25 8.27
C TRP A 152 16.75 -9.58 6.89
N LEU A 153 17.48 -10.08 5.89
CA LEU A 153 17.43 -9.56 4.52
C LEU A 153 16.06 -9.73 3.89
N ILE A 154 15.41 -10.86 4.13
CA ILE A 154 14.06 -11.14 3.63
C ILE A 154 13.04 -10.25 4.36
N ALA A 155 13.24 -10.04 5.67
CA ALA A 155 12.38 -9.19 6.48
C ALA A 155 12.33 -7.72 6.02
N ILE A 156 13.47 -7.18 5.57
CA ILE A 156 13.57 -5.77 5.13
C ILE A 156 13.17 -5.61 3.65
N ALA A 157 13.17 -6.68 2.86
CA ALA A 157 12.91 -6.63 1.43
C ALA A 157 11.60 -5.91 1.03
N PRO A 158 10.42 -6.14 1.66
CA PRO A 158 9.20 -5.40 1.31
C PRO A 158 9.35 -3.90 1.50
N LEU A 159 9.95 -3.47 2.61
CA LEU A 159 10.17 -2.05 2.90
C LEU A 159 11.15 -1.43 1.90
N GLY A 160 12.24 -2.14 1.58
CA GLY A 160 13.19 -1.72 0.55
C GLY A 160 12.55 -1.55 -0.83
N LEU A 161 11.72 -2.51 -1.26
CA LEU A 161 10.98 -2.43 -2.53
C LEU A 161 10.06 -1.22 -2.56
N VAL A 162 9.26 -1.00 -1.52
CA VAL A 162 8.34 0.15 -1.46
C VAL A 162 9.10 1.47 -1.53
N VAL A 163 10.17 1.63 -0.75
CA VAL A 163 11.00 2.84 -0.75
C VAL A 163 11.64 3.08 -2.13
N LEU A 164 12.21 2.04 -2.75
CA LEU A 164 12.77 2.14 -4.11
C LEU A 164 11.71 2.54 -5.14
N GLY A 165 10.53 1.92 -5.08
CA GLY A 165 9.42 2.25 -5.98
C GLY A 165 8.96 3.70 -5.83
N VAL A 166 8.84 4.21 -4.59
CA VAL A 166 8.50 5.62 -4.33
C VAL A 166 9.58 6.56 -4.87
N ILE A 167 10.86 6.27 -4.62
CA ILE A 167 11.98 7.09 -5.12
C ILE A 167 11.98 7.15 -6.66
N LEU A 168 11.77 6.02 -7.33
CA LEU A 168 11.72 5.96 -8.80
C LEU A 168 10.58 6.83 -9.37
N ILE A 169 9.39 6.74 -8.78
CA ILE A 169 8.24 7.57 -9.19
C ILE A 169 8.55 9.05 -8.99
N MET A 170 9.05 9.44 -7.81
CA MET A 170 9.36 10.84 -7.50
C MET A 170 10.46 11.39 -8.40
N PHE A 171 11.49 10.60 -8.69
CA PHE A 171 12.58 10.97 -9.59
C PHE A 171 12.09 11.21 -11.02
N ALA A 172 11.27 10.30 -11.55
CA ALA A 172 10.69 10.45 -12.88
C ALA A 172 9.78 11.69 -12.97
N GLU A 173 8.97 11.95 -11.93
CA GLU A 173 8.11 13.13 -11.89
C GLU A 173 8.90 14.44 -11.81
N LEU A 174 9.97 14.50 -11.01
CA LEU A 174 10.85 15.66 -10.96
C LEU A 174 11.49 15.93 -12.33
N ARG A 175 11.90 14.88 -13.05
CA ARG A 175 12.43 15.01 -14.42
C ARG A 175 11.37 15.48 -15.41
N MET A 176 10.15 14.96 -15.34
CA MET A 176 9.05 15.40 -16.20
C MET A 176 8.68 16.87 -15.95
N LYS A 177 8.63 17.29 -14.67
CA LYS A 177 8.43 18.70 -14.29
C LYS A 177 9.52 19.62 -14.83
N LYS A 178 10.80 19.27 -14.65
CA LYS A 178 11.93 20.04 -15.18
C LYS A 178 11.89 20.18 -16.70
N LYS A 179 11.32 19.20 -17.40
CA LYS A 179 11.15 19.21 -18.86
C LYS A 179 9.85 19.88 -19.33
N GLY A 180 9.01 20.40 -18.42
CA GLY A 180 7.70 20.98 -18.74
C GLY A 180 6.65 19.98 -19.24
N LEU A 181 6.87 18.67 -19.03
CA LEU A 181 6.01 17.59 -19.53
C LEU A 181 4.89 17.21 -18.57
N LEU A 182 4.94 17.71 -17.33
CA LEU A 182 3.97 17.39 -16.29
C LEU A 182 3.83 18.59 -15.36
N ASN A 183 2.66 19.22 -15.40
CA ASN A 183 2.23 20.15 -14.36
C ASN A 183 1.20 19.44 -13.49
N TRP A 184 1.32 19.60 -12.17
CA TRP A 184 0.29 19.10 -11.28
C TRP A 184 -0.96 19.93 -11.47
N ILE A 185 -2.07 19.22 -11.68
CA ILE A 185 -3.43 19.76 -11.73
C ILE A 185 -4.05 19.58 -10.34
#